data_AF-A0A382IG45-F1
#
_entry.id   AF-A0A382IG45-F1
#
_cell.length_a   1.000
_cell.length_b   1.000
_cell.length_c   1.000
_cell.angle_alpha   90.00
_cell.angle_beta   90.00
_cell.angle_gamma   90.00
#
_symmetry.space_group_name_H-M   'P 1'
#
loop_
_entity.id
_entity.type
_entity.pdbx_description
1 polymer ?
#
loop_
_entity_poly.entity_id
_entity_poly.type
_entity_poly.pdbx_seq_one_letter_code
_entity_poly.pdbx_strand_id
1 'polypeptide(L)'
;MFGKKKNEILVDHKLAYCVSLTTRRHGVYINREEVEKKFPKDDPPKTTRELNAFLADKKLEASLINISIDDFKDKNFVFPCAVPLRNGESIIALSVLKKEDDYFIKFLDPSDPQARQQEVGILEFEKLWKNIVFSVNALRGAESKERPFDVKWFLPELWKCRYMLLCAFIISILLNILSFTPIIFIQIALDKVVGYKAVSTLYVLTAGVAIALIFNAIMGFIRDYIFNYIGDILESRIATDIFDKLLGLPLIQVQGENITKFGGSMQSITALRNTLVMRVFKVVFDLTAVLVFVPVMFAYNFLMGIIVLGFSLLMGFNKIIFNNIAGKSPEILNEVENSK
;
A
#
# COMPACT_ATOMS: atom_id res chain seq x y z
N MET A 1 -1.95 32.27 1.29
CA MET A 1 -1.67 33.52 2.02
C MET A 1 -2.04 33.31 3.49
N PHE A 2 -1.12 32.79 4.31
CA PHE A 2 -1.24 32.78 5.77
C PHE A 2 0.18 32.87 6.34
N GLY A 3 0.62 34.11 6.54
CA GLY A 3 1.84 34.39 7.30
C GLY A 3 1.60 34.03 8.76
N LYS A 4 2.18 32.92 9.22
CA LYS A 4 2.33 32.66 10.65
C LYS A 4 3.72 33.13 11.06
N LYS A 5 3.76 34.18 11.88
CA LYS A 5 4.96 34.65 12.59
C LYS A 5 5.76 33.44 13.10
N LYS A 6 6.99 33.27 12.61
CA LYS A 6 7.95 32.33 13.19
C LYS A 6 8.21 32.80 14.63
N ASN A 7 7.56 32.19 15.61
CA ASN A 7 8.05 32.28 16.98
C ASN A 7 9.44 31.67 16.96
N GLU A 8 10.47 32.51 17.05
CA GLU A 8 11.86 32.08 17.17
C GLU A 8 12.02 31.45 18.54
N ILE A 9 11.88 30.13 18.58
CA ILE A 9 12.16 29.34 19.77
C ILE A 9 13.67 29.16 19.84
N LEU A 10 14.21 29.37 21.03
CA LEU A 10 15.61 29.14 21.34
C LEU A 10 15.87 27.62 21.39
N VAL A 11 16.91 27.17 20.70
CA VAL A 11 17.32 25.78 20.58
C VAL A 11 18.49 25.56 21.53
N ASP A 12 18.21 24.86 22.63
CA ASP A 12 19.22 24.38 23.58
C ASP A 12 20.02 23.21 22.98
N HIS A 13 21.20 22.93 23.53
CA HIS A 13 22.03 21.77 23.17
C HIS A 13 21.24 20.46 23.17
N LYS A 14 20.38 20.25 24.18
CA LYS A 14 19.54 19.04 24.32
C LYS A 14 18.54 18.90 23.16
N LEU A 15 17.93 20.00 22.72
CA LEU A 15 16.98 20.02 21.62
C LEU A 15 17.70 19.76 20.29
N ALA A 16 18.85 20.41 20.07
CA ALA A 16 19.69 20.15 18.90
C ALA A 16 20.11 18.68 18.82
N TYR A 17 20.44 18.08 19.96
CA TYR A 17 20.78 16.66 20.06
C TYR A 17 19.57 15.75 19.76
N CYS A 18 18.38 16.04 20.30
CA CYS A 18 17.15 15.32 19.95
C CYS A 18 16.85 15.38 18.46
N VAL A 19 16.96 16.57 17.86
CA VAL A 19 16.76 16.78 16.42
C VAL A 19 17.81 16.02 15.61
N SER A 20 19.07 15.99 16.06
CA SER A 20 20.14 15.22 15.42
C SER A 20 19.90 13.70 15.46
N LEU A 21 19.20 13.21 16.48
CA LEU A 21 18.84 11.79 16.57
C LEU A 21 17.65 11.46 15.68
N THR A 22 16.70 12.39 15.50
CA THR A 22 15.58 12.19 14.58
C THR A 22 16.00 12.26 13.10
N THR A 23 17.13 12.91 12.76
CA THR A 23 17.67 12.87 11.38
C THR A 23 18.01 11.47 10.90
N ARG A 24 18.26 10.52 11.83
CA ARG A 24 18.57 9.13 11.49
C ARG A 24 17.46 8.48 10.68
N ARG A 25 16.19 8.86 10.87
CA ARG A 25 15.08 8.38 10.04
C ARG A 25 15.28 8.68 8.55
N HIS A 26 15.99 9.76 8.21
CA HIS A 26 16.32 10.14 6.83
C HIS A 26 17.65 9.56 6.35
N GLY A 27 18.21 8.58 7.07
CA GLY A 27 19.50 7.95 6.75
C GLY A 27 20.72 8.84 7.03
N VAL A 28 20.54 9.98 7.69
CA VAL A 28 21.62 10.92 8.01
C VAL A 28 22.02 10.74 9.47
N TYR A 29 23.25 10.26 9.69
CA TYR A 29 23.84 10.12 11.00
C TYR A 29 24.61 11.39 11.36
N ILE A 30 24.20 12.05 12.43
CA ILE A 30 24.92 13.17 13.03
C ILE A 30 25.53 12.65 14.33
N ASN A 31 26.85 12.79 14.46
CA ASN A 31 27.57 12.35 15.65
C ASN A 31 27.41 13.37 16.78
N ARG A 32 27.45 12.88 18.02
CA ARG A 32 27.35 13.72 19.21
C ARG A 32 28.40 14.83 19.25
N GLU A 33 29.64 14.51 18.88
CA GLU A 33 30.76 15.47 18.80
C GLU A 33 30.48 16.61 17.80
N GLU A 34 29.79 16.29 16.69
CA GLU A 34 29.44 17.27 15.66
C GLU A 34 28.37 18.24 16.17
N VAL A 35 27.42 17.74 16.96
CA VAL A 35 26.42 18.58 17.65
C VAL A 35 27.08 19.40 18.75
N GLU A 36 27.96 18.83 19.57
CA GLU A 36 28.67 19.53 20.66
C GLU A 36 29.58 20.64 20.11
N LYS A 37 30.19 20.46 18.94
CA LYS A 37 31.01 21.49 18.28
C LYS A 37 30.20 22.70 17.83
N LYS A 38 28.95 22.48 17.37
CA LYS A 38 28.10 23.56 16.82
C LYS A 38 27.15 24.16 17.88
N PHE A 39 26.71 23.35 18.82
CA PHE A 39 25.86 23.69 19.95
C PHE A 39 26.53 23.16 21.24
N PRO A 40 27.49 23.88 21.83
CA PRO A 40 28.09 23.47 23.11
C PRO A 40 27.06 23.53 24.25
N LYS A 41 27.27 22.75 25.33
CA LYS A 41 26.39 22.76 26.51
C LYS A 41 26.42 24.09 27.28
N ASP A 42 27.54 24.81 27.20
CA ASP A 42 27.79 26.04 27.97
C ASP A 42 27.47 27.33 27.18
N ASP A 43 27.06 27.21 25.92
CA ASP A 43 26.73 28.34 25.03
C ASP A 43 25.24 28.72 25.22
N PRO A 44 24.86 30.01 25.20
CA PRO A 44 23.45 30.40 25.22
C PRO A 44 22.68 29.77 24.04
N PRO A 45 21.38 29.51 24.21
CA PRO A 45 20.62 28.78 23.21
C PRO A 45 20.46 29.56 21.92
N LYS A 46 20.58 28.84 20.81
CA LYS A 46 20.73 29.39 19.46
C LYS A 46 19.39 29.47 18.76
N THR A 47 19.28 30.28 17.70
CA THR A 47 18.02 30.41 16.96
C THR A 47 17.76 29.17 16.09
N THR A 48 16.49 28.83 15.86
CA THR A 48 16.06 27.80 14.88
C THR A 48 16.68 27.95 13.48
N ARG A 49 17.06 29.17 13.08
CA ARG A 49 17.76 29.43 11.81
C ARG A 49 19.14 28.80 11.76
N GLU A 50 19.89 28.83 12.86
CA GLU A 50 21.22 28.25 12.93
C GLU A 50 21.17 26.72 12.95
N LEU A 51 20.14 26.15 13.60
CA LEU A 51 19.83 24.73 13.52
C LEU A 51 19.52 24.31 12.07
N ASN A 52 18.68 25.07 11.37
CA ASN A 52 18.37 24.77 9.97
C ASN A 52 19.55 25.01 9.04
N ALA A 53 20.45 25.95 9.32
CA ALA A 53 21.70 26.10 8.58
C ALA A 53 22.61 24.88 8.75
N PHE A 54 22.77 24.38 9.99
CA PHE A 54 23.52 23.15 10.27
C PHE A 54 22.91 21.91 9.59
N LEU A 55 21.58 21.81 9.57
CA LEU A 55 20.88 20.71 8.90
C LEU A 55 20.90 20.84 7.37
N ALA A 56 20.92 22.07 6.84
CA ALA A 56 20.94 22.33 5.40
C ALA A 56 22.22 21.82 4.74
N ASP A 57 23.37 21.90 5.42
CA ASP A 57 24.64 21.30 4.97
C ASP A 57 24.50 19.78 4.72
N LYS A 58 23.59 19.12 5.45
CA LYS A 58 23.26 17.69 5.32
C LYS A 58 21.98 17.43 4.52
N LYS A 59 21.46 18.43 3.79
CA LYS A 59 20.22 18.37 3.01
C LYS A 59 19.00 18.01 3.85
N LEU A 60 18.91 18.54 5.08
CA LEU A 60 17.76 18.38 5.96
C LEU A 60 17.24 19.75 6.43
N GLU A 61 15.96 19.83 6.77
CA GLU A 61 15.33 21.00 7.39
C GLU A 61 14.49 20.55 8.58
N ALA A 62 14.67 21.19 9.74
CA ALA A 62 13.77 21.03 10.87
C ALA A 62 12.63 22.04 10.75
N SER A 63 11.42 21.52 10.60
CA SER A 63 10.18 22.28 10.59
C SER A 63 9.56 22.31 11.99
N LEU A 64 9.23 23.51 12.44
CA LEU A 64 8.50 23.72 13.69
C LEU A 64 7.00 23.59 13.41
N ILE A 65 6.34 22.64 14.06
CA ILE A 65 4.90 22.42 13.91
C ILE A 65 4.24 22.64 15.27
N ASN A 66 3.24 23.52 15.30
CA ASN A 66 2.36 23.72 16.44
C ASN A 66 1.15 22.81 16.24
N ILE A 67 0.94 21.86 17.15
CA ILE A 67 0.03 20.72 17.00
C ILE A 67 -0.84 20.60 18.25
N SER A 68 -2.10 20.22 18.08
CA SER A 68 -3.01 19.92 19.21
C SER A 68 -2.81 18.48 19.70
N ILE A 69 -3.21 18.16 20.93
CA ILE A 69 -3.06 16.81 21.48
C ILE A 69 -3.85 15.76 20.68
N ASP A 70 -4.95 16.16 20.04
CA ASP A 70 -5.78 15.26 19.23
C ASP A 70 -5.17 14.98 17.86
N ASP A 71 -4.51 15.97 17.25
CA ASP A 71 -3.72 15.77 16.03
C ASP A 71 -2.48 14.88 16.30
N PHE A 72 -1.92 14.95 17.51
CA PHE A 72 -0.80 14.12 17.93
C PHE A 72 -1.20 12.65 18.16
N LYS A 73 -2.48 12.40 18.48
CA LYS A 73 -3.06 11.04 18.60
C LYS A 73 -3.41 10.43 17.24
N ASP A 74 -3.48 11.21 16.18
CA ASP A 74 -3.81 10.68 14.85
C ASP A 74 -2.77 9.63 14.44
N LYS A 75 -3.23 8.48 13.95
CA LYS A 75 -2.38 7.41 13.40
C LYS A 75 -1.54 7.91 12.22
N ASN A 76 -1.94 9.00 11.58
CA ASN A 76 -1.22 9.63 10.47
C ASN A 76 -0.08 10.54 10.92
N PHE A 77 0.07 10.81 12.23
CA PHE A 77 1.16 11.63 12.72
C PHE A 77 2.49 10.89 12.62
N VAL A 78 3.53 11.65 12.30
CA VAL A 78 4.80 11.09 11.86
C VAL A 78 5.82 11.07 13.00
N PHE A 79 6.16 9.87 13.44
CA PHE A 79 7.20 9.60 14.43
C PHE A 79 8.49 9.05 13.76
N PRO A 80 9.68 9.13 14.40
CA PRO A 80 9.96 9.82 15.65
C PRO A 80 10.10 11.33 15.46
N CYS A 81 9.71 12.10 16.48
CA CYS A 81 9.79 13.56 16.45
C CYS A 81 10.42 14.12 17.74
N ALA A 82 11.10 15.25 17.63
CA ALA A 82 11.74 15.90 18.77
C ALA A 82 10.74 16.86 19.42
N VAL A 83 10.52 16.68 20.73
CA VAL A 83 9.52 17.42 21.49
C VAL A 83 10.20 18.23 22.60
N PRO A 84 10.18 19.56 22.54
CA PRO A 84 10.60 20.41 23.65
C PRO A 84 9.54 20.45 24.75
N LEU A 85 9.97 20.27 26.00
CA LEU A 85 9.14 20.33 27.20
C LEU A 85 9.21 21.70 27.90
N ARG A 86 8.23 21.98 28.75
CA ARG A 86 8.11 23.22 29.57
C ARG A 86 9.26 23.40 30.56
N ASN A 87 9.79 22.31 31.08
CA ASN A 87 10.89 22.26 32.04
C ASN A 87 12.29 22.56 31.44
N GLY A 88 12.39 22.84 30.13
CA GLY A 88 13.68 23.05 29.45
C GLY A 88 14.36 21.75 28.99
N GLU A 89 13.70 20.61 29.17
CA GLU A 89 14.16 19.33 28.63
C GLU A 89 13.58 19.08 27.24
N SER A 90 14.14 18.09 26.56
CA SER A 90 13.69 17.69 25.22
C SER A 90 13.71 16.17 25.15
N ILE A 91 12.63 15.62 24.62
CA ILE A 91 12.43 14.17 24.49
C ILE A 91 12.15 13.82 23.04
N ILE A 92 12.42 12.57 22.67
CA ILE A 92 12.09 12.05 21.34
C ILE A 92 10.84 11.19 21.49
N ALA A 93 9.71 11.62 20.94
CA ALA A 93 8.52 10.79 20.88
C ALA A 93 8.66 9.76 19.76
N LEU A 94 8.42 8.48 20.07
CA LEU A 94 8.62 7.33 19.17
C LEU A 94 7.30 6.79 18.62
N SER A 95 6.25 6.72 19.44
CA SER A 95 4.92 6.30 19.02
C SER A 95 3.87 6.60 20.09
N VAL A 96 2.59 6.61 19.68
CA VAL A 96 1.44 6.61 20.58
C VAL A 96 0.86 5.21 20.64
N LEU A 97 0.68 4.70 21.85
CA LEU A 97 0.03 3.43 22.13
C LEU A 97 -1.34 3.67 22.74
N LYS A 98 -2.35 2.94 22.29
CA LYS A 98 -3.64 2.85 22.96
C LYS A 98 -3.65 1.57 23.81
N LYS A 99 -3.78 1.70 25.14
CA LYS A 99 -4.00 0.58 26.05
C LYS A 99 -5.38 0.74 26.67
N GLU A 100 -6.26 -0.24 26.44
CA GLU A 100 -7.65 -0.23 26.89
C GLU A 100 -8.40 1.03 26.43
N ASP A 101 -8.54 2.03 27.31
CA ASP A 101 -9.22 3.31 27.07
C ASP A 101 -8.29 4.55 27.15
N ASP A 102 -7.02 4.35 27.49
CA ASP A 102 -6.04 5.43 27.67
C ASP A 102 -4.93 5.44 26.61
N TYR A 103 -4.42 6.64 26.33
CA TYR A 103 -3.30 6.86 25.40
C TYR A 103 -2.00 7.04 26.16
N PHE A 104 -0.97 6.30 25.75
CA PHE A 104 0.39 6.39 26.26
C PHE A 104 1.34 6.82 25.15
N ILE A 105 2.26 7.73 25.45
CA ILE A 105 3.32 8.12 24.53
C ILE A 105 4.57 7.35 24.92
N LYS A 106 5.13 6.61 23.96
CA LYS A 106 6.49 6.08 24.06
C LYS A 106 7.46 7.18 23.69
N PHE A 107 8.33 7.53 24.64
CA PHE A 107 9.39 8.51 24.42
C PHE A 107 10.75 7.96 24.83
N LEU A 108 11.79 8.60 24.30
CA LEU A 108 13.18 8.35 24.62
C LEU A 108 13.79 9.65 25.13
N ASP A 109 14.40 9.59 26.31
CA ASP A 109 15.23 10.67 26.84
C ASP A 109 16.69 10.42 26.43
N PRO A 110 17.31 11.31 25.64
CA PRO A 110 18.72 11.20 25.28
C PRO A 110 19.69 11.39 26.46
N SER A 111 19.20 11.87 27.60
CA SER A 111 19.98 12.08 28.83
C SER A 111 20.11 10.79 29.66
N ASP A 112 19.24 9.80 29.43
CA ASP A 112 19.30 8.50 30.08
C ASP A 112 20.47 7.67 29.51
N PRO A 113 21.49 7.30 30.32
CA PRO A 113 22.64 6.50 29.87
C PRO A 113 22.26 5.14 29.29
N GLN A 114 21.07 4.62 29.63
CA GLN A 114 20.58 3.32 29.19
C GLN A 114 19.64 3.41 27.98
N ALA A 115 19.33 4.62 27.49
CA ALA A 115 18.43 4.86 26.36
C ALA A 115 17.14 4.01 26.43
N ARG A 116 16.55 3.85 27.62
CA ARG A 116 15.34 3.05 27.79
C ARG A 116 14.14 3.76 27.17
N GLN A 117 13.30 2.99 26.49
CA GLN A 117 11.99 3.47 26.07
C GLN A 117 11.10 3.59 27.30
N GLN A 118 10.59 4.79 27.54
CA GLN A 118 9.70 5.08 28.67
C GLN A 118 8.29 5.38 28.15
N GLU A 119 7.28 5.07 28.95
CA GLU A 119 5.88 5.32 28.65
C GLU A 119 5.35 6.39 29.61
N VAL A 120 4.70 7.43 29.08
CA VAL A 120 4.01 8.45 29.87
C VAL A 120 2.56 8.53 29.43
N GLY A 121 1.65 8.73 30.39
CA GLY A 121 0.25 8.95 30.09
C GLY A 121 0.03 10.27 29.35
N ILE A 122 -0.90 10.31 28.40
CA ILE A 122 -1.17 11.49 27.56
C ILE A 122 -1.51 12.74 28.38
N LEU A 123 -2.23 12.58 29.49
CA LEU A 123 -2.64 13.66 30.39
C LEU A 123 -1.47 14.27 31.17
N GLU A 124 -0.47 13.47 31.50
CA GLU A 124 0.75 13.94 32.15
C GLU A 124 1.68 14.63 31.14
N PHE A 125 1.77 14.06 29.93
CA PHE A 125 2.53 14.65 28.84
C PHE A 125 1.99 16.03 28.43
N GLU A 126 0.68 16.18 28.30
CA GLU A 126 0.05 17.44 27.91
C GLU A 126 0.38 18.60 28.88
N LYS A 127 0.48 18.30 30.18
CA LYS A 127 0.88 19.30 31.21
C LYS A 127 2.32 19.80 31.01
N LEU A 128 3.21 18.92 30.55
CA LEU A 128 4.63 19.20 30.36
C LEU A 128 4.94 19.71 28.95
N TRP A 129 4.04 19.53 27.99
CA TRP A 129 4.27 19.85 26.59
C TRP A 129 4.05 21.34 26.28
N LYS A 130 4.87 21.88 25.37
CA LYS A 130 4.73 23.26 24.85
C LYS A 130 3.82 23.35 23.61
N ASN A 131 3.10 22.28 23.25
CA ASN A 131 2.30 22.13 22.02
C ASN A 131 3.11 22.28 20.72
N ILE A 132 4.42 22.03 20.81
CA ILE A 132 5.37 22.27 19.74
C ILE A 132 6.13 20.98 19.48
N VAL A 133 6.32 20.65 18.21
CA VAL A 133 7.11 19.51 17.75
C VAL A 133 8.07 19.96 16.67
N PHE A 134 9.29 19.44 16.70
CA PHE A 134 10.25 19.54 15.61
C PHE A 134 10.19 18.26 14.77
N SER A 135 9.74 18.44 13.53
CA SER A 135 9.78 17.39 12.51
C SER A 135 10.91 17.67 11.54
N VAL A 136 11.82 16.72 11.39
CA VAL A 136 12.90 16.79 10.40
C VAL A 136 12.36 16.30 9.07
N ASN A 137 12.60 17.06 8.01
CA ASN A 137 12.30 16.70 6.63
C ASN A 137 13.59 16.75 5.80
N ALA A 138 13.67 15.92 4.76
CA ALA A 138 14.77 16.02 3.80
C ALA A 138 14.53 17.18 2.82
N LEU A 139 15.56 18.02 2.61
CA LEU A 139 15.64 19.01 1.53
C LEU A 139 15.90 18.28 0.20
N ARG A 140 14.94 17.46 -0.23
CA ARG A 140 14.88 16.94 -1.60
C ARG A 140 13.91 17.83 -2.37
N GLY A 141 14.29 18.25 -3.58
CA GLY A 141 13.51 19.09 -4.50
C GLY A 141 12.18 18.50 -5.00
N ALA A 142 11.66 17.48 -4.33
CA ALA A 142 10.30 17.01 -4.47
C ALA A 142 9.87 16.52 -3.07
N GLU A 143 8.76 17.04 -2.58
CA GLU A 143 8.11 16.58 -1.36
C GLU A 143 7.98 15.04 -1.39
N SER A 144 8.80 14.33 -0.61
CA SER A 144 8.46 12.97 -0.20
C SER A 144 7.41 13.08 0.89
N LYS A 145 6.20 13.49 0.48
CA LYS A 145 5.00 13.05 1.18
C LYS A 145 4.96 11.55 0.97
N GLU A 146 5.35 10.79 2.00
CA GLU A 146 5.11 9.36 2.09
C GLU A 146 3.60 9.15 1.93
N ARG A 147 3.16 8.95 0.69
CA ARG A 147 1.76 8.73 0.37
C ARG A 147 1.42 7.30 0.75
N PRO A 148 0.28 7.04 1.42
CA PRO A 148 -0.29 5.70 1.48
C PRO A 148 -0.47 5.18 0.04
N PHE A 149 -0.57 3.87 -0.11
CA PHE A 149 -0.64 3.18 -1.40
C PHE A 149 -1.72 3.79 -2.31
N ASP A 150 -1.31 4.70 -3.22
CA ASP A 150 -2.24 5.47 -4.04
C ASP A 150 -2.27 4.86 -5.45
N VAL A 151 -3.41 4.31 -5.87
CA VAL A 151 -3.61 3.70 -7.20
C VAL A 151 -3.17 4.62 -8.35
N LYS A 152 -3.08 5.93 -8.07
CA LYS A 152 -2.59 7.00 -8.95
C LYS A 152 -1.11 6.88 -9.36
N TRP A 153 -0.24 6.20 -8.61
CA TRP A 153 1.16 5.98 -9.04
C TRP A 153 1.29 4.76 -9.98
N PHE A 154 0.34 3.81 -9.88
CA PHE A 154 0.31 2.57 -10.63
C PHE A 154 -0.33 2.73 -12.03
N LEU A 155 -1.42 3.49 -12.10
CA LEU A 155 -2.18 3.76 -13.33
C LEU A 155 -1.32 4.32 -14.49
N PRO A 156 -0.40 5.28 -14.26
CA PRO A 156 0.47 5.83 -15.31
C PRO A 156 1.45 4.80 -15.88
N GLU A 157 1.96 3.89 -15.04
CA GLU A 157 2.92 2.87 -15.48
C GLU A 157 2.24 1.81 -16.35
N LEU A 158 1.02 1.44 -16.00
CA LEU A 158 0.19 0.53 -16.79
C LEU A 158 -0.19 1.16 -18.15
N TRP A 159 -0.37 2.48 -18.18
CA TRP A 159 -0.68 3.21 -19.41
C TRP A 159 0.48 3.23 -20.42
N LYS A 160 1.74 3.07 -19.96
CA LYS A 160 2.89 2.89 -20.86
C LYS A 160 2.77 1.62 -21.71
N CYS A 161 2.10 0.58 -21.19
CA CYS A 161 1.85 -0.68 -21.90
C CYS A 161 0.51 -0.70 -22.67
N ARG A 162 -0.12 0.45 -22.92
CA ARG A 162 -1.47 0.54 -23.54
C ARG A 162 -1.65 -0.26 -24.83
N TYR A 163 -0.60 -0.37 -25.65
CA TYR A 163 -0.68 -1.11 -26.91
C TYR A 163 -0.83 -2.61 -26.66
N MET A 164 0.02 -3.18 -25.79
CA MET A 164 -0.07 -4.59 -25.39
C MET A 164 -1.41 -4.90 -24.71
N LEU A 165 -1.92 -3.96 -23.91
CA LEU A 165 -3.22 -4.09 -23.26
C LEU A 165 -4.38 -4.07 -24.25
N LEU A 166 -4.33 -3.20 -25.25
CA LEU A 166 -5.34 -3.16 -26.31
C LEU A 166 -5.29 -4.43 -27.16
N CYS A 167 -4.10 -4.95 -27.47
CA CYS A 167 -3.96 -6.25 -28.12
C CYS A 167 -4.56 -7.38 -27.28
N ALA A 168 -4.22 -7.48 -25.99
CA ALA A 168 -4.79 -8.48 -25.09
C ALA A 168 -6.32 -8.37 -24.97
N PHE A 169 -6.86 -7.14 -24.99
CA PHE A 169 -8.29 -6.89 -24.97
C PHE A 169 -9.00 -7.43 -26.22
N ILE A 170 -8.44 -7.15 -27.40
CA ILE A 170 -8.95 -7.66 -28.68
C ILE A 170 -8.89 -9.20 -28.70
N ILE A 171 -7.77 -9.78 -28.26
CA ILE A 171 -7.62 -11.23 -28.17
C ILE A 171 -8.65 -11.83 -27.22
N SER A 172 -8.90 -11.23 -26.05
CA SER A 172 -9.95 -11.69 -25.13
C SER A 172 -11.33 -11.70 -25.78
N ILE A 173 -11.71 -10.66 -26.52
CA ILE A 173 -12.99 -10.63 -27.24
C ILE A 173 -13.06 -11.75 -28.29
N LEU A 174 -12.01 -11.93 -29.08
CA LEU A 174 -11.92 -13.01 -30.07
C LEU A 174 -12.06 -14.40 -29.42
N LEU A 175 -11.39 -14.62 -28.29
CA LEU A 175 -11.48 -15.86 -27.52
C LEU A 175 -12.89 -16.12 -26.99
N ASN A 176 -13.56 -15.07 -26.48
CA ASN A 176 -14.94 -15.17 -26.02
C ASN A 176 -15.90 -15.52 -27.17
N ILE A 177 -15.70 -14.94 -28.36
CA ILE A 177 -16.48 -15.32 -29.56
C ILE A 177 -16.18 -16.75 -29.97
N LEU A 178 -14.91 -17.16 -30.02
CA LEU A 178 -14.53 -18.53 -30.37
C LEU A 178 -15.03 -19.57 -29.36
N SER A 179 -15.27 -19.17 -28.12
CA SER A 179 -15.83 -20.03 -27.08
C SER A 179 -17.25 -20.49 -27.39
N PHE A 180 -17.97 -19.84 -28.32
CA PHE A 180 -19.25 -20.34 -28.83
C PHE A 180 -19.11 -21.48 -29.83
N THR A 181 -17.93 -21.70 -30.40
CA THR A 181 -17.72 -22.70 -31.45
C THR A 181 -18.16 -24.12 -31.03
N PRO A 182 -17.80 -24.63 -29.83
CA PRO A 182 -18.28 -25.95 -29.39
C PRO A 182 -19.79 -25.99 -29.13
N ILE A 183 -20.37 -24.89 -28.66
CA ILE A 183 -21.81 -24.79 -28.38
C ILE A 183 -22.60 -24.89 -29.69
N ILE A 184 -22.19 -24.10 -30.69
CA ILE A 184 -22.79 -24.10 -32.03
C ILE A 184 -22.57 -25.46 -32.71
N PHE A 185 -21.40 -26.08 -32.51
CA PHE A 185 -21.14 -27.43 -33.00
C PHE A 185 -22.15 -28.44 -32.49
N ILE A 186 -22.35 -28.49 -31.17
CA ILE A 186 -23.30 -29.41 -30.53
C ILE A 186 -24.72 -29.12 -31.07
N GLN A 187 -25.10 -27.85 -31.18
CA GLN A 187 -26.41 -27.46 -31.71
C GLN A 187 -26.63 -27.99 -33.13
N ILE A 188 -25.70 -27.72 -34.06
CA ILE A 188 -25.82 -28.17 -35.45
C ILE A 188 -25.74 -29.69 -35.54
N ALA A 189 -24.89 -30.32 -34.75
CA ALA A 189 -24.75 -31.78 -34.74
C ALA A 189 -26.06 -32.45 -34.28
N LEU A 190 -26.67 -31.98 -33.20
CA LEU A 190 -27.94 -32.54 -32.72
C LEU A 190 -29.11 -32.22 -33.66
N ASP A 191 -29.26 -30.96 -34.05
CA ASP A 191 -30.45 -30.54 -34.81
C ASP A 191 -30.42 -31.00 -36.27
N LYS A 192 -29.24 -30.97 -36.91
CA LYS A 192 -29.10 -31.28 -38.35
C LYS A 192 -28.47 -32.64 -38.61
N VAL A 193 -27.35 -32.96 -37.97
CA VAL A 193 -26.63 -34.20 -38.30
C VAL A 193 -27.40 -35.43 -37.82
N VAL A 194 -27.86 -35.42 -36.58
CA VAL A 194 -28.64 -36.55 -36.04
C VAL A 194 -29.99 -36.66 -36.74
N GLY A 195 -30.68 -35.53 -36.96
CA GLY A 195 -31.99 -35.50 -37.61
C GLY A 195 -31.96 -36.00 -39.07
N TYR A 196 -30.99 -35.57 -39.87
CA TYR A 196 -30.91 -35.88 -41.31
C TYR A 196 -29.89 -36.97 -41.67
N LYS A 197 -29.24 -37.59 -40.66
CA LYS A 197 -28.11 -38.53 -40.84
C LYS A 197 -27.01 -38.00 -41.77
N ALA A 198 -26.76 -36.69 -41.73
CA ALA A 198 -25.81 -36.01 -42.60
C ALA A 198 -24.36 -36.17 -42.11
N VAL A 199 -23.79 -37.37 -42.25
CA VAL A 199 -22.45 -37.70 -41.74
C VAL A 199 -21.35 -36.86 -42.41
N SER A 200 -21.51 -36.53 -43.70
CA SER A 200 -20.56 -35.68 -44.42
C SER A 200 -20.45 -34.28 -43.81
N THR A 201 -21.57 -33.68 -43.36
CA THR A 201 -21.54 -32.36 -42.71
C THR A 201 -20.89 -32.42 -41.32
N LEU A 202 -20.99 -33.56 -40.63
CA LEU A 202 -20.36 -33.76 -39.34
C LEU A 202 -18.83 -33.73 -39.45
N TYR A 203 -18.25 -34.42 -40.44
CA TYR A 203 -16.80 -34.44 -40.65
C TYR A 203 -16.24 -33.05 -40.92
N VAL A 204 -16.89 -32.29 -41.82
CA VAL A 204 -16.47 -30.92 -42.14
C VAL A 204 -16.59 -30.00 -40.92
N LEU A 205 -17.71 -30.08 -40.20
CA LEU A 205 -17.93 -29.26 -39.00
C LEU A 205 -16.93 -29.60 -37.88
N THR A 206 -16.65 -30.89 -37.68
CA THR A 206 -15.68 -31.37 -36.69
C THR A 206 -14.28 -30.87 -37.01
N ALA A 207 -13.85 -30.94 -38.28
CA ALA A 207 -12.57 -30.41 -38.71
C ALA A 207 -12.48 -28.88 -38.48
N GLY A 208 -13.52 -28.13 -38.81
CA GLY A 208 -13.57 -26.69 -38.56
C GLY A 208 -13.50 -26.33 -37.07
N VAL A 209 -14.21 -27.05 -36.22
CA VAL A 209 -14.19 -26.87 -34.76
C VAL A 209 -12.83 -27.23 -34.18
N ALA A 210 -12.19 -28.31 -34.65
CA ALA A 210 -10.85 -28.69 -34.22
C ALA A 210 -9.83 -27.58 -34.52
N ILE A 211 -9.87 -27.00 -35.72
CA ILE A 211 -9.02 -25.87 -36.10
C ILE A 211 -9.32 -24.64 -35.22
N ALA A 212 -10.60 -24.33 -35.00
CA ALA A 212 -11.00 -23.21 -34.14
C ALA A 212 -10.52 -23.40 -32.69
N LEU A 213 -10.57 -24.61 -32.16
CA LEU A 213 -10.07 -24.93 -30.81
C LEU A 213 -8.54 -24.79 -30.71
N ILE A 214 -7.80 -25.22 -31.73
CA ILE A 214 -6.34 -25.01 -31.79
C ILE A 214 -6.03 -23.51 -31.82
N PHE A 215 -6.74 -22.74 -32.64
CA PHE A 215 -6.57 -21.30 -32.70
C PHE A 215 -6.94 -20.62 -31.37
N ASN A 216 -8.00 -21.08 -30.71
CA ASN A 216 -8.39 -20.62 -29.37
C ASN A 216 -7.25 -20.86 -28.37
N ALA A 217 -6.66 -22.06 -28.36
CA ALA A 217 -5.54 -22.38 -27.48
C ALA A 217 -4.31 -21.49 -27.74
N ILE A 218 -3.94 -21.27 -29.00
CA ILE A 218 -2.81 -20.41 -29.38
C ILE A 218 -3.06 -18.96 -28.95
N MET A 219 -4.24 -18.41 -29.26
CA MET A 219 -4.61 -17.05 -28.86
C MET A 219 -4.68 -16.89 -27.34
N GLY A 220 -5.19 -17.91 -26.63
CA GLY A 220 -5.22 -17.97 -25.17
C GLY A 220 -3.81 -17.90 -24.59
N PHE A 221 -2.89 -18.69 -25.15
CA PHE A 221 -1.49 -18.68 -24.76
C PHE A 221 -0.83 -17.30 -24.97
N ILE A 222 -1.03 -16.68 -26.13
CA ILE A 222 -0.48 -15.34 -26.43
C ILE A 222 -1.02 -14.30 -25.44
N ARG A 223 -2.33 -14.34 -25.16
CA ARG A 223 -2.95 -13.44 -24.19
C ARG A 223 -2.36 -13.61 -22.80
N ASP A 224 -2.24 -14.84 -22.34
CA ASP A 224 -1.71 -15.14 -21.00
C ASP A 224 -0.22 -14.76 -20.90
N TYR A 225 0.55 -14.96 -21.97
CA TYR A 225 1.93 -14.47 -22.07
C TYR A 225 2.02 -12.95 -21.93
N ILE A 226 1.14 -12.19 -22.59
CA ILE A 226 1.09 -10.73 -22.46
C ILE A 226 0.80 -10.33 -21.00
N PHE A 227 -0.17 -10.98 -20.34
CA PHE A 227 -0.48 -10.69 -18.94
C PHE A 227 0.69 -10.99 -18.00
N ASN A 228 1.37 -12.11 -18.21
CA ASN A 228 2.55 -12.48 -17.41
C ASN A 228 3.68 -11.47 -17.62
N TYR A 229 3.98 -11.09 -18.87
CA TYR A 229 5.02 -10.10 -19.17
C TYR A 229 4.76 -8.74 -18.52
N ILE A 230 3.50 -8.27 -18.56
CA ILE A 230 3.11 -7.03 -17.86
C ILE A 230 3.24 -7.20 -16.35
N GLY A 231 2.86 -8.38 -15.85
CA GLY A 231 3.02 -8.75 -14.46
C GLY A 231 4.46 -8.64 -13.98
N ASP A 232 5.41 -9.19 -14.73
CA ASP A 232 6.84 -9.20 -14.41
C ASP A 232 7.41 -7.76 -14.37
N ILE A 233 7.01 -6.90 -15.31
CA ILE A 233 7.42 -5.48 -15.33
C ILE A 233 6.94 -4.76 -14.07
N LEU A 234 5.68 -4.98 -13.70
CA LEU A 234 5.07 -4.39 -12.51
C LEU A 234 5.75 -4.89 -11.23
N GLU A 235 6.02 -6.19 -11.15
CA GLU A 235 6.66 -6.80 -10.00
C GLU A 235 8.09 -6.31 -9.82
N SER A 236 8.89 -6.28 -10.89
CA SER A 236 10.26 -5.79 -10.87
C SER A 236 10.34 -4.35 -10.34
N ARG A 237 9.44 -3.48 -10.81
CA ARG A 237 9.44 -2.06 -10.39
C ARG A 237 9.04 -1.88 -8.93
N ILE A 238 8.10 -2.69 -8.46
CA ILE A 238 7.68 -2.70 -7.05
C ILE A 238 8.82 -3.22 -6.16
N ALA A 239 9.52 -4.27 -6.60
CA ALA A 239 10.66 -4.80 -5.89
C ALA A 239 11.77 -3.75 -5.74
N THR A 240 12.07 -2.97 -6.78
CA THR A 240 13.05 -1.87 -6.70
C THR A 240 12.63 -0.78 -5.72
N ASP A 241 11.39 -0.29 -5.77
CA ASP A 241 10.91 0.76 -4.84
C ASP A 241 10.94 0.30 -3.37
N ILE A 242 10.66 -0.98 -3.13
CA ILE A 242 10.76 -1.58 -1.78
C ILE A 242 12.23 -1.73 -1.37
N PHE A 243 13.09 -2.17 -2.28
CA PHE A 243 14.52 -2.32 -2.03
C PHE A 243 15.19 -0.96 -1.71
N ASP A 244 14.85 0.09 -2.45
CA ASP A 244 15.34 1.45 -2.18
C ASP A 244 14.88 1.97 -0.82
N LYS A 245 13.65 1.65 -0.40
CA LYS A 245 13.14 1.97 0.94
C LYS A 245 13.83 1.17 2.03
N LEU A 246 14.16 -0.10 1.78
CA LEU A 246 14.92 -0.95 2.70
C LEU A 246 16.34 -0.42 2.92
N LEU A 247 17.02 0.00 1.84
CA LEU A 247 18.35 0.59 1.93
C LEU A 247 18.36 1.97 2.60
N GLY A 248 17.21 2.66 2.63
CA GLY A 248 17.04 3.94 3.31
C GLY A 248 16.74 3.85 4.81
N LEU A 249 16.45 2.66 5.35
CA LEU A 249 16.08 2.51 6.76
C LEU A 249 17.31 2.54 7.67
N PRO A 250 17.35 3.40 8.70
CA PRO A 250 18.43 3.40 9.68
C PRO A 250 18.46 2.07 10.46
N LEU A 251 19.66 1.50 10.54
CA LEU A 251 20.00 0.23 11.23
C LEU A 251 19.53 0.13 12.71
N ILE A 252 19.02 1.20 13.29
CA ILE A 252 18.55 1.27 14.68
C ILE A 252 17.20 0.59 14.92
N GLN A 253 16.40 0.34 13.87
CA GLN A 253 15.21 -0.50 13.97
C GLN A 253 15.50 -2.01 13.87
N VAL A 254 16.77 -2.39 13.68
CA VAL A 254 17.24 -3.77 13.45
C VAL A 254 18.10 -4.27 14.63
N GLN A 255 17.77 -3.89 15.86
CA GLN A 255 18.34 -4.51 17.05
C GLN A 255 17.25 -5.08 17.97
N GLY A 256 17.35 -6.39 18.21
CA GLY A 256 16.58 -7.13 19.21
C GLY A 256 15.23 -7.66 18.73
N GLU A 257 15.13 -8.99 18.60
CA GLU A 257 13.90 -9.82 18.49
C GLU A 257 12.89 -9.60 17.34
N ASN A 258 12.91 -8.48 16.62
CA ASN A 258 11.88 -8.16 15.60
C ASN A 258 12.30 -8.40 14.13
N ILE A 259 13.46 -9.01 13.87
CA ILE A 259 13.94 -9.31 12.50
C ILE A 259 13.00 -10.29 11.77
N THR A 260 12.49 -11.30 12.48
CA THR A 260 11.60 -12.34 11.91
C THR A 260 10.18 -11.83 11.67
N LYS A 261 9.67 -10.93 12.52
CA LYS A 261 8.33 -10.31 12.34
C LYS A 261 8.32 -9.22 11.27
N PHE A 262 9.40 -8.45 11.11
CA PHE A 262 9.51 -7.44 10.03
C PHE A 262 9.71 -8.08 8.65
N GLY A 263 10.55 -9.13 8.55
CA GLY A 263 10.75 -9.86 7.28
C GLY A 263 9.46 -10.52 6.76
N GLY A 264 8.70 -11.17 7.66
CA GLY A 264 7.44 -11.82 7.31
C GLY A 264 6.30 -10.86 6.96
N SER A 265 6.17 -9.74 7.68
CA SER A 265 5.10 -8.76 7.43
C SER A 265 5.29 -7.99 6.11
N MET A 266 6.54 -7.73 5.69
CA MET A 266 6.84 -7.03 4.43
C MET A 266 6.74 -7.92 3.18
N GLN A 267 7.16 -9.20 3.26
CA GLN A 267 6.89 -10.15 2.18
C GLN A 267 5.38 -10.35 2.00
N SER A 268 4.62 -10.39 3.09
CA SER A 268 3.16 -10.50 3.06
C SER A 268 2.51 -9.27 2.41
N ILE A 269 2.95 -8.05 2.74
CA ILE A 269 2.41 -6.81 2.15
C ILE A 269 2.73 -6.72 0.66
N THR A 270 3.91 -7.16 0.22
CA THR A 270 4.32 -7.14 -1.20
C THR A 270 3.59 -8.22 -2.00
N ALA A 271 3.50 -9.44 -1.45
CA ALA A 271 2.81 -10.55 -2.07
C ALA A 271 1.30 -10.31 -2.18
N LEU A 272 0.66 -9.78 -1.12
CA LEU A 272 -0.76 -9.45 -1.13
C LEU A 272 -1.07 -8.34 -2.12
N ARG A 273 -0.25 -7.29 -2.17
CA ARG A 273 -0.43 -6.13 -3.05
C ARG A 273 -0.24 -6.49 -4.53
N ASN A 274 0.78 -7.26 -4.87
CA ASN A 274 1.07 -7.63 -6.25
C ASN A 274 0.07 -8.66 -6.79
N THR A 275 -0.32 -9.64 -5.97
CA THR A 275 -1.35 -10.62 -6.32
C THR A 275 -2.70 -9.95 -6.52
N LEU A 276 -3.08 -8.99 -5.65
CA LEU A 276 -4.34 -8.24 -5.79
C LEU A 276 -4.36 -7.43 -7.09
N VAL A 277 -3.29 -6.70 -7.39
CA VAL A 277 -3.22 -5.83 -8.56
C VAL A 277 -3.27 -6.62 -9.87
N MET A 278 -2.49 -7.70 -9.98
CA MET A 278 -2.50 -8.55 -11.17
C MET A 278 -3.84 -9.30 -11.33
N ARG A 279 -4.42 -9.77 -10.22
CA ARG A 279 -5.73 -10.44 -10.23
C ARG A 279 -6.85 -9.50 -10.61
N VAL A 280 -6.89 -8.28 -10.07
CA VAL A 280 -7.90 -7.27 -10.42
C VAL A 280 -7.80 -6.95 -11.92
N PHE A 281 -6.60 -6.82 -12.46
CA PHE A 281 -6.41 -6.57 -13.88
C PHE A 281 -6.95 -7.72 -14.74
N LYS A 282 -6.60 -8.96 -14.42
CA LYS A 282 -7.13 -10.14 -15.11
C LYS A 282 -8.66 -10.19 -15.05
N VAL A 283 -9.25 -9.88 -13.89
CA VAL A 283 -10.70 -9.82 -13.69
C VAL A 283 -11.37 -8.75 -14.57
N VAL A 284 -10.74 -7.58 -14.75
CA VAL A 284 -11.25 -6.54 -15.67
C VAL A 284 -11.28 -7.03 -17.13
N PHE A 285 -10.32 -7.87 -17.53
CA PHE A 285 -10.31 -8.45 -18.86
C PHE A 285 -11.25 -9.65 -18.96
N ASP A 286 -11.47 -10.41 -17.88
CA ASP A 286 -12.49 -11.46 -17.83
C ASP A 286 -13.90 -10.87 -17.92
N LEU A 287 -14.13 -9.62 -17.49
CA LEU A 287 -15.39 -8.89 -17.71
C LEU A 287 -15.72 -8.69 -19.19
N THR A 288 -14.75 -8.82 -20.11
CA THR A 288 -15.04 -8.84 -21.55
C THR A 288 -15.90 -10.04 -21.94
N ALA A 289 -15.84 -11.14 -21.20
CA ALA A 289 -16.72 -12.28 -21.41
C ALA A 289 -18.17 -11.86 -21.20
N VAL A 290 -18.46 -11.12 -20.13
CA VAL A 290 -19.82 -10.61 -19.87
C VAL A 290 -20.32 -9.75 -21.04
N LEU A 291 -19.45 -8.91 -21.61
CA LEU A 291 -19.78 -8.07 -22.76
C LEU A 291 -20.16 -8.87 -24.01
N VAL A 292 -19.56 -10.05 -24.22
CA VAL A 292 -19.87 -10.92 -25.36
C VAL A 292 -21.04 -11.86 -25.06
N PHE A 293 -21.01 -12.56 -23.92
CA PHE A 293 -21.99 -13.59 -23.58
C PHE A 293 -23.38 -13.03 -23.26
N VAL A 294 -23.47 -11.90 -22.56
CA VAL A 294 -24.76 -11.35 -22.12
C VAL A 294 -25.63 -10.93 -23.32
N PRO A 295 -25.15 -10.12 -24.28
CA PRO A 295 -25.94 -9.75 -25.46
C PRO A 295 -26.38 -10.97 -26.28
N VAL A 296 -25.49 -11.96 -26.44
CA VAL A 296 -25.83 -13.20 -27.16
C VAL A 296 -26.94 -13.96 -26.44
N MET A 297 -26.87 -14.12 -25.12
CA MET A 297 -27.95 -14.78 -24.36
C MET A 297 -29.29 -14.06 -24.52
N PHE A 298 -29.30 -12.73 -24.42
CA PHE A 298 -30.51 -11.93 -24.61
C PHE A 298 -31.08 -12.04 -26.02
N ALA A 299 -30.22 -12.14 -27.04
CA ALA A 299 -30.62 -12.36 -28.42
C ALA A 299 -31.27 -13.74 -28.64
N TYR A 300 -30.81 -14.77 -27.92
CA TYR A 300 -31.42 -16.10 -27.98
C TYR A 300 -32.78 -16.17 -27.29
N ASN A 301 -32.87 -15.71 -26.03
CA ASN A 301 -34.13 -15.64 -25.30
C ASN A 301 -34.05 -14.65 -24.13
N PHE A 302 -34.86 -13.59 -24.18
CA PHE A 302 -34.87 -12.54 -23.18
C PHE A 302 -35.18 -13.03 -21.76
N LEU A 303 -36.12 -13.98 -21.61
CA LEU A 303 -36.54 -14.49 -20.31
C LEU A 303 -35.43 -15.34 -19.67
N MET A 304 -34.75 -16.18 -20.45
CA MET A 304 -33.61 -16.96 -19.95
C MET A 304 -32.41 -16.07 -19.58
N GLY A 305 -32.17 -14.99 -20.34
CA GLY A 305 -31.13 -14.01 -20.00
C GLY A 305 -31.35 -13.36 -18.63
N ILE A 306 -32.59 -12.93 -18.33
CA ILE A 306 -32.94 -12.36 -17.03
C ILE A 306 -32.72 -13.36 -15.90
N ILE A 307 -33.17 -14.61 -16.07
CA ILE A 307 -33.03 -15.65 -15.04
C ILE A 307 -31.55 -15.88 -14.72
N VAL A 308 -30.69 -16.03 -15.73
CA VAL A 308 -29.25 -16.26 -15.53
C VAL A 308 -28.56 -15.09 -14.86
N LEU A 309 -28.91 -13.85 -15.22
CA LEU A 309 -28.40 -12.66 -14.53
C LEU A 309 -28.86 -12.61 -13.06
N GLY A 310 -30.12 -12.93 -12.79
CA GLY A 310 -30.66 -12.99 -11.43
C GLY A 310 -29.90 -13.98 -10.56
N PHE A 311 -29.68 -15.21 -11.04
CA PHE A 311 -28.89 -16.22 -10.34
C PHE A 311 -27.44 -15.82 -10.16
N SER A 312 -26.81 -15.22 -11.18
CA SER A 312 -25.41 -14.76 -11.10
C SER A 312 -25.25 -13.66 -10.03
N LEU A 313 -26.17 -12.72 -9.96
CA LEU A 313 -26.18 -11.67 -8.93
C LEU A 313 -26.41 -12.24 -7.54
N LEU A 314 -27.36 -13.18 -7.37
CA LEU A 314 -27.60 -13.86 -6.10
C LEU A 314 -26.37 -14.65 -5.63
N MET A 315 -25.67 -15.32 -6.54
CA MET A 315 -24.45 -16.05 -6.23
C MET A 315 -23.32 -15.10 -5.80
N GLY A 316 -23.16 -13.97 -6.50
CA GLY A 316 -22.22 -12.91 -6.12
C GLY A 316 -22.53 -12.33 -4.73
N PHE A 317 -23.80 -12.06 -4.46
CA PHE A 317 -24.27 -11.54 -3.17
C PHE A 317 -24.02 -12.52 -2.02
N ASN A 318 -24.34 -13.81 -2.22
CA ASN A 318 -24.04 -14.86 -1.24
C ASN A 318 -22.54 -14.92 -0.92
N LYS A 319 -21.67 -14.81 -1.93
CA LYS A 319 -20.22 -14.83 -1.73
C LYS A 319 -19.74 -13.64 -0.90
N ILE A 320 -20.29 -12.45 -1.12
CA ILE A 320 -19.98 -11.24 -0.34
C ILE A 320 -20.39 -11.43 1.12
N ILE A 321 -21.60 -11.93 1.36
CA ILE A 321 -22.09 -12.21 2.72
C ILE A 321 -21.18 -13.23 3.42
N PHE A 322 -20.86 -14.34 2.76
CA PHE A 322 -20.03 -15.38 3.36
C PHE A 322 -18.62 -14.88 3.68
N ASN A 323 -18.02 -14.07 2.80
CA ASN A 323 -16.73 -13.45 3.05
C ASN A 323 -16.77 -12.46 4.24
N ASN A 324 -17.86 -11.71 4.39
CA ASN A 324 -18.05 -10.80 5.52
C ASN A 324 -18.22 -11.54 6.86
N ILE A 325 -18.90 -12.69 6.83
CA ILE A 325 -19.06 -13.56 8.01
C ILE A 325 -17.74 -14.22 8.38
N ALA A 326 -17.01 -14.78 7.40
CA ALA A 326 -15.70 -15.40 7.63
C ALA A 326 -14.66 -14.40 8.16
N GLY A 327 -14.73 -13.13 7.75
CA GLY A 327 -13.89 -12.05 8.28
C GLY A 327 -14.16 -11.73 9.76
N LYS A 328 -15.37 -12.01 10.28
CA LYS A 328 -15.74 -11.80 11.69
C LYS A 328 -15.45 -12.99 12.62
N SER A 329 -15.33 -14.20 12.08
CA SER A 329 -15.02 -15.40 12.87
C SER A 329 -13.75 -15.33 13.74
N PRO A 330 -12.61 -14.76 13.30
CA PRO A 330 -11.43 -14.64 14.18
C PRO A 330 -11.60 -13.60 15.30
N GLU A 331 -12.46 -12.60 15.13
CA GLU A 331 -12.78 -11.62 16.18
C GLU A 331 -13.62 -12.27 17.29
N ILE A 332 -14.61 -13.07 16.91
CA ILE A 332 -15.52 -13.77 17.84
C ILE A 332 -14.78 -14.84 18.65
N LEU A 333 -13.79 -15.52 18.07
CA LEU A 333 -13.00 -16.53 18.79
C LEU A 333 -12.06 -15.90 19.84
N ASN A 334 -11.43 -14.77 19.52
CA ASN A 334 -10.57 -14.05 20.47
C ASN A 334 -11.37 -13.41 21.63
N GLU A 335 -12.62 -13.02 21.39
CA GLU A 335 -13.52 -12.47 22.42
C GLU A 335 -14.03 -13.56 23.38
N VAL A 336 -14.20 -14.79 22.90
CA VAL A 336 -14.57 -15.96 23.72
C VAL A 336 -13.36 -16.50 24.51
N GLU A 337 -12.15 -16.42 23.97
CA GLU A 337 -10.92 -16.85 24.66
C GLU A 337 -10.50 -15.86 25.76
N ASN A 338 -10.75 -14.56 25.60
CA ASN A 338 -10.51 -13.55 26.65
C ASN A 338 -11.63 -13.45 27.70
N SER A 339 -12.74 -14.18 27.53
CA SER A 339 -13.89 -14.21 28.45
C SER A 339 -13.90 -15.46 29.35
N LYS A 340 -12.88 -16.31 29.23
CA LYS A 340 -12.59 -17.45 30.12
C LYS A 340 -11.34 -17.16 30.94
#